data_AF-A0A4S2R9R0-F1
#
_entry.id   AF-A0A4S2R9R0-F1
#
_cell.length_a   1.000
_cell.length_b   1.000
_cell.length_c   1.000
_cell.angle_alpha   90.00
_cell.angle_beta   90.00
_cell.angle_gamma   90.00
#
_symmetry.space_group_name_H-M   'P 1'
#
loop_
_entity.id
_entity.type
_entity.pdbx_description
1 polymer ?
#
loop_
_entity_poly.entity_id
_entity_poly.type
_entity_poly.pdbx_seq_one_letter_code
_entity_poly.pdbx_strand_id
1 'polypeptide(L)'
;MEFQLVLLRRMADFQAVRVEAALTRLGVGRAEMREANRRWQAMIRSPRARGTLTRYRSVLGPPEAVVHRRIGDLDCEALTWPVPLWPDLRFEVLAAAGGAVWNEWLVRAPGAPPPPLRTLEDLEPWSCTVDEAARAFPPARPREGSAPTRWGLDLTVLDAAGERHAVTAEFCWGLLQRLPKTIPARDAGGVR
;
A
#
# COMPACT_ATOMS: atom_id res chain seq x y z
N MET A 1 8.60 15.34 3.39
CA MET A 1 8.93 14.69 4.69
C MET A 1 7.68 14.39 5.52
N GLU A 2 6.79 15.36 5.78
CA GLU A 2 5.65 15.11 6.69
C GLU A 2 4.64 14.06 6.21
N PHE A 3 4.45 13.93 4.89
CA PHE A 3 3.47 12.98 4.36
C PHE A 3 3.78 11.52 4.72
N GLN A 4 5.05 11.11 4.76
CA GLN A 4 5.39 9.74 5.16
C GLN A 4 4.99 9.45 6.61
N LEU A 5 4.91 10.47 7.48
CA LEU A 5 4.42 10.34 8.84
C LEU A 5 2.90 10.08 8.89
N VAL A 6 2.15 10.62 7.92
CA VAL A 6 0.72 10.32 7.74
C VAL A 6 0.54 8.84 7.38
N LEU A 7 1.38 8.32 6.47
CA LEU A 7 1.37 6.91 6.08
C LEU A 7 1.68 6.03 7.29
N LEU A 8 2.79 6.31 7.98
CA LEU A 8 3.25 5.60 9.17
C LEU A 8 2.20 5.60 10.29
N ARG A 9 1.47 6.70 10.50
CA ARG A 9 0.42 6.75 11.54
C ARG A 9 -0.64 5.67 11.32
N ARG A 10 -1.04 5.40 10.08
CA ARG A 10 -2.03 4.35 9.79
C ARG A 10 -1.41 2.96 9.84
N MET A 11 -0.17 2.81 9.38
CA MET A 11 0.56 1.54 9.49
C MET A 11 0.85 1.15 10.94
N ALA A 12 0.94 2.12 11.86
CA ALA A 12 1.14 1.88 13.29
C ALA A 12 0.00 1.11 13.96
N ASP A 13 -1.20 1.09 13.34
CA ASP A 13 -2.32 0.27 13.81
C ASP A 13 -2.04 -1.24 13.63
N PHE A 14 -1.05 -1.61 12.81
CA PHE A 14 -0.68 -3.00 12.50
C PHE A 14 0.76 -3.34 12.88
N GLN A 15 1.68 -2.39 12.66
CA GLN A 15 3.12 -2.62 12.68
C GLN A 15 3.83 -1.62 13.61
N ALA A 16 3.34 -1.49 14.85
CA ALA A 16 3.82 -0.49 15.80
C ALA A 16 5.35 -0.50 15.99
N VAL A 17 5.96 -1.67 16.18
CA VAL A 17 7.42 -1.81 16.38
C VAL A 17 8.20 -1.36 15.14
N ARG A 18 7.76 -1.76 13.94
CA ARG A 18 8.40 -1.38 12.68
C ARG A 18 8.27 0.12 12.39
N VAL A 19 7.12 0.71 12.77
CA VAL A 19 6.92 2.16 12.69
C VAL A 19 7.86 2.90 13.65
N GLU A 20 8.03 2.45 14.89
CA GLU A 20 8.98 3.08 15.81
C GLU A 20 10.41 3.06 15.25
N ALA A 21 10.85 1.92 14.70
CA ALA A 21 12.15 1.82 14.06
C ALA A 21 12.30 2.80 12.86
N ALA A 22 11.24 2.97 12.06
CA ALA A 22 11.21 3.94 10.98
C ALA A 22 11.28 5.39 11.49
N LEU A 23 10.54 5.72 12.55
CA LEU A 23 10.59 7.04 13.18
C LEU A 23 11.98 7.37 13.73
N THR A 24 12.63 6.41 14.41
CA THR A 24 14.01 6.55 14.88
C THR A 24 14.98 6.83 13.73
N ARG A 25 14.88 6.09 12.62
CA ARG A 25 15.71 6.32 11.42
C ARG A 25 15.49 7.71 10.80
N LEU A 26 14.29 8.26 10.95
CA LEU A 26 13.93 9.58 10.47
C LEU A 26 14.27 10.71 11.45
N GLY A 27 14.73 10.38 12.66
CA GLY A 27 15.05 11.37 13.70
C GLY A 27 13.83 12.12 14.24
N VAL A 28 12.63 11.53 14.15
CA VAL A 28 11.37 12.14 14.62
C VAL A 28 10.64 11.25 15.61
N GLY A 29 9.82 11.84 16.46
CA GLY A 29 9.04 11.14 17.47
C GLY A 29 7.59 10.82 17.07
N ARG A 30 6.92 10.01 17.91
CA ARG A 30 5.48 9.73 17.79
C ARG A 30 4.63 11.01 17.91
N ALA A 31 5.11 12.04 18.61
CA ALA A 31 4.42 13.31 18.75
C ALA A 31 4.35 14.04 17.42
N GLU A 32 5.47 14.19 16.70
CA GLU A 32 5.47 14.77 15.35
C GLU A 32 4.61 13.96 14.38
N MET A 33 4.66 12.63 14.46
CA MET A 33 3.82 11.78 13.62
C MET A 33 2.31 12.02 13.86
N ARG A 34 1.89 12.12 15.12
CA ARG A 34 0.50 12.46 15.47
C ARG A 34 0.12 13.85 14.99
N GLU A 35 1.02 14.81 15.12
CA GLU A 35 0.81 16.19 14.69
C GLU A 35 0.66 16.31 13.17
N ALA A 36 1.52 15.65 12.40
CA ALA A 36 1.43 15.57 10.95
C ALA A 36 0.09 14.97 10.51
N ASN A 37 -0.33 13.86 11.12
CA ASN A 37 -1.64 13.26 10.82
C ASN A 37 -2.81 14.16 11.25
N ARG A 38 -2.71 14.89 12.36
CA ARG A 38 -3.74 15.85 12.78
C ARG A 38 -3.93 16.96 11.74
N ARG A 39 -2.83 17.56 11.27
CA ARG A 39 -2.86 18.58 10.22
C ARG A 39 -3.41 18.04 8.90
N TRP A 40 -3.01 16.83 8.52
CA TRP A 40 -3.58 16.15 7.35
C TRP A 40 -5.09 15.93 7.46
N GLN A 41 -5.57 15.42 8.60
CA GLN A 41 -7.00 15.21 8.83
C GLN A 41 -7.80 16.53 8.83
N ALA A 42 -7.24 17.60 9.38
CA ALA A 42 -7.85 18.93 9.33
C ALA A 42 -7.98 19.44 7.89
N MET A 43 -6.94 19.24 7.07
CA MET A 43 -7.00 19.56 5.63
C MET A 43 -8.04 18.72 4.88
N ILE A 44 -8.21 17.44 5.25
CA ILE A 44 -9.23 16.57 4.66
C ILE A 44 -10.64 17.10 4.88
N ARG A 45 -10.94 17.53 6.10
CA ARG A 45 -12.28 17.93 6.54
C ARG A 45 -12.64 19.37 6.20
N SER A 46 -11.71 20.16 5.66
CA SER A 46 -11.96 21.56 5.33
C SER A 46 -12.95 21.71 4.16
N PRO A 47 -14.08 22.42 4.32
CA PRO A 47 -15.06 22.64 3.26
C PRO A 47 -14.51 23.41 2.05
N ARG A 48 -13.41 24.16 2.24
CA ARG A 48 -12.72 24.92 1.18
C ARG A 48 -11.69 24.09 0.42
N ALA A 49 -11.60 22.79 0.68
CA ALA A 49 -10.62 21.96 0.03
C ALA A 49 -10.92 21.85 -1.48
N ARG A 50 -10.02 22.44 -2.27
CA ARG A 50 -9.85 22.12 -3.69
C ARG A 50 -9.75 20.59 -3.82
N GLY A 51 -10.37 19.99 -4.84
CA GLY A 51 -10.59 18.52 -4.95
C GLY A 51 -9.39 17.64 -4.59
N THR A 52 -9.63 16.39 -4.20
CA THR A 52 -8.64 15.48 -3.55
C THR A 52 -7.26 15.49 -4.22
N LEU A 53 -7.19 15.46 -5.55
CA LEU A 53 -5.92 15.52 -6.29
C LEU A 53 -5.14 16.82 -6.09
N THR A 54 -5.82 17.98 -6.08
CA THR A 54 -5.21 19.29 -5.83
C THR A 54 -4.60 19.36 -4.42
N ARG A 55 -5.21 18.68 -3.44
CA ARG A 55 -4.65 18.58 -2.09
C ARG A 55 -3.33 17.82 -2.08
N TYR A 56 -3.24 16.70 -2.79
CA TYR A 56 -1.99 15.95 -2.91
C TYR A 56 -0.87 16.80 -3.53
N ARG A 57 -1.16 17.49 -4.64
CA ARG A 57 -0.21 18.44 -5.26
C ARG A 57 0.21 19.57 -4.31
N SER A 58 -0.71 20.09 -3.49
CA SER A 58 -0.39 21.14 -2.52
C SER A 58 0.52 20.68 -1.38
N VAL A 59 0.44 19.41 -0.97
CA VAL A 59 1.19 18.88 0.18
C VAL A 59 2.50 18.23 -0.26
N LEU A 60 2.46 17.51 -1.39
CA LEU A 60 3.61 16.76 -1.92
C LEU A 60 4.41 17.55 -2.95
N GLY A 61 3.90 18.70 -3.41
CA GLY A 61 4.48 19.46 -4.51
C GLY A 61 4.10 18.85 -5.87
N PRO A 62 4.79 19.25 -6.96
CA PRO A 62 4.57 18.66 -8.27
C PRO A 62 4.88 17.15 -8.25
N PRO A 63 4.11 16.32 -8.97
CA PRO A 63 4.42 14.90 -9.12
C PRO A 63 5.74 14.72 -9.87
N GLU A 64 6.45 13.64 -9.56
CA GLU A 64 7.62 13.19 -10.32
C GLU A 64 7.22 12.75 -11.73
N ALA A 65 6.07 12.07 -11.85
CA ALA A 65 5.51 11.68 -13.13
C ALA A 65 3.97 11.76 -13.13
N VAL A 66 3.42 12.00 -14.31
CA VAL A 66 1.98 11.89 -14.60
C VAL A 66 1.84 10.98 -15.82
N VAL A 67 1.20 9.83 -15.63
CA VAL A 67 1.00 8.84 -16.69
C VAL A 67 -0.49 8.70 -16.96
N HIS A 68 -0.88 8.91 -18.22
CA HIS A 68 -2.24 8.62 -18.65
C HIS A 68 -2.42 7.12 -18.82
N ARG A 69 -3.46 6.56 -18.22
CA ARG A 69 -3.80 5.14 -18.29
C ARG A 69 -5.26 4.99 -18.68
N ARG A 70 -5.53 3.96 -19.47
CA ARG A 70 -6.89 3.51 -19.73
C ARG A 70 -7.13 2.21 -18.97
N ILE A 71 -8.10 2.21 -18.07
CA ILE A 71 -8.48 1.04 -17.27
C ILE A 71 -9.91 0.67 -17.66
N GLY A 72 -10.04 -0.40 -18.43
CA GLY A 72 -11.29 -0.70 -19.13
C GLY A 72 -11.65 0.41 -20.11
N ASP A 73 -12.82 1.02 -19.93
CA ASP A 73 -13.30 2.13 -20.76
C ASP A 73 -13.01 3.51 -20.17
N LEU A 74 -12.29 3.57 -19.04
CA LEU A 74 -12.12 4.80 -18.30
C LEU A 74 -10.71 5.35 -18.45
N ASP A 75 -10.62 6.64 -18.75
CA ASP A 75 -9.37 7.39 -18.80
C ASP A 75 -9.00 7.92 -17.41
N CYS A 76 -7.76 7.67 -17.01
CA CYS A 76 -7.23 8.01 -15.69
C CYS A 76 -5.83 8.63 -15.80
N GLU A 77 -5.50 9.49 -14.84
CA GLU A 77 -4.14 9.93 -14.59
C GLU A 77 -3.58 9.21 -13.36
N ALA A 78 -2.42 8.58 -13.50
CA ALA A 78 -1.61 8.09 -12.40
C ALA A 78 -0.52 9.12 -12.10
N LEU A 79 -0.60 9.77 -10.95
CA LEU A 79 0.37 10.75 -10.49
C LEU A 79 1.24 10.14 -9.41
N THR A 80 2.56 10.22 -9.55
CA THR A 80 3.50 9.59 -8.61
C THR A 80 4.40 10.61 -7.92
N TRP A 81 4.66 10.40 -6.63
CA TRP A 81 5.61 11.18 -5.84
C TRP A 81 6.64 10.28 -5.16
N PRO A 82 7.89 10.74 -4.99
CA PRO A 82 8.89 10.05 -4.20
C PRO A 82 8.48 10.02 -2.73
N VAL A 83 8.79 8.91 -2.06
CA VAL A 83 8.59 8.77 -0.62
C VAL A 83 9.94 8.46 0.03
N PRO A 84 10.64 9.44 0.63
CA PRO A 84 12.02 9.27 1.07
C PRO A 84 12.27 8.09 2.01
N LEU A 85 11.27 7.69 2.80
CA LEU A 85 11.37 6.51 3.66
C LEU A 85 11.50 5.19 2.88
N TRP A 86 10.93 5.12 1.68
CA TRP A 86 10.96 3.98 0.77
C TRP A 86 11.47 4.44 -0.61
N PRO A 87 12.79 4.56 -0.81
CA PRO A 87 13.37 5.09 -2.05
C PRO A 87 12.95 4.34 -3.32
N ASP A 88 12.72 3.04 -3.18
CA ASP A 88 12.30 2.16 -4.28
C ASP A 88 10.78 2.16 -4.49
N LEU A 89 10.02 2.96 -3.74
CA LEU A 89 8.58 3.10 -3.88
C LEU A 89 8.20 4.52 -4.30
N ARG A 90 7.00 4.63 -4.86
CA ARG A 90 6.32 5.90 -5.11
C ARG A 90 4.94 5.86 -4.49
N PHE A 91 4.48 7.01 -4.02
CA PHE A 91 3.07 7.18 -3.69
C PHE A 91 2.34 7.55 -4.98
N GLU A 92 1.45 6.68 -5.44
CA GLU A 92 0.62 6.86 -6.63
C GLU A 92 -0.79 7.28 -6.21
N VAL A 93 -1.30 8.33 -6.83
CA VAL A 93 -2.71 8.71 -6.80
C VAL A 93 -3.25 8.47 -8.20
N LEU A 94 -4.20 7.54 -8.32
CA LEU A 94 -4.95 7.32 -9.55
C LEU A 94 -6.23 8.18 -9.50
N ALA A 95 -6.38 9.06 -10.47
CA ALA A 95 -7.54 9.94 -10.58
C ALA A 95 -8.26 9.76 -11.92
N ALA A 96 -9.59 9.76 -11.89
CA ALA A 96 -10.41 9.84 -13.09
C ALA A 96 -10.36 11.23 -13.73
N ALA A 97 -10.81 11.30 -14.97
CA ALA A 97 -11.19 12.56 -15.62
C ALA A 97 -12.10 13.39 -14.68
N GLY A 98 -11.67 14.61 -14.33
CA GLY A 98 -12.35 15.47 -13.34
C GLY A 98 -11.73 15.48 -11.93
N GLY A 99 -10.69 14.68 -11.68
CA GLY A 99 -9.89 14.75 -10.44
C GLY A 99 -10.46 13.96 -9.25
N ALA A 100 -11.48 13.13 -9.48
CA ALA A 100 -11.95 12.15 -8.51
C ALA A 100 -10.88 11.07 -8.32
N VAL A 101 -10.47 10.83 -7.08
CA VAL A 101 -9.41 9.85 -6.76
C VAL A 101 -10.04 8.48 -6.53
N TRP A 102 -9.48 7.46 -7.19
CA TRP A 102 -9.94 6.08 -7.09
C TRP A 102 -9.12 5.26 -6.12
N ASN A 103 -7.79 5.36 -6.20
CA ASN A 103 -6.89 4.71 -5.26
C ASN A 103 -5.62 5.52 -5.02
N GLU A 104 -5.03 5.26 -3.86
CA GLU A 104 -3.93 6.02 -3.28
C GLU A 104 -2.95 5.03 -2.61
N TRP A 105 -1.95 4.55 -3.35
CA TRP A 105 -1.12 3.43 -2.91
C TRP A 105 0.38 3.70 -3.06
N LEU A 106 1.17 2.99 -2.27
CA LEU A 106 2.58 2.80 -2.54
C LEU A 106 2.73 1.76 -3.67
N VAL A 107 3.42 2.15 -4.73
CA VAL A 107 3.75 1.32 -5.89
C VAL A 107 5.27 1.25 -6.07
N ARG A 108 5.77 0.21 -6.76
CA ARG A 108 7.19 0.10 -7.08
C ARG A 108 7.61 1.24 -8.00
N ALA A 109 8.72 1.90 -7.68
CA ALA A 109 9.27 2.94 -8.55
C ALA A 109 9.66 2.34 -9.91
N PRO A 110 9.47 3.05 -11.04
CA PRO A 110 9.94 2.60 -12.34
C PRO A 110 11.44 2.27 -12.30
N GLY A 111 11.80 1.08 -12.81
CA GLY A 111 13.19 0.60 -12.84
C GLY A 111 13.72 0.02 -11.52
N ALA A 112 13.00 0.16 -10.40
CA ALA A 112 13.36 -0.53 -9.17
C ALA A 112 13.00 -2.03 -9.26
N PRO A 113 13.88 -2.94 -8.80
CA PRO A 113 13.61 -4.37 -8.86
C PRO A 113 12.42 -4.74 -7.96
N PRO A 114 11.52 -5.65 -8.41
CA PRO A 114 10.47 -6.17 -7.55
C PRO A 114 11.07 -7.06 -6.45
N PRO A 115 10.38 -7.21 -5.29
CA PRO A 115 10.79 -8.15 -4.26
C PRO A 115 10.71 -9.60 -4.80
N PRO A 116 11.63 -10.48 -4.40
CA PRO A 116 11.68 -11.86 -4.88
C PRO A 116 10.64 -12.75 -4.18
N LEU A 117 9.36 -12.50 -4.42
CA LEU A 117 8.25 -13.24 -3.80
C LEU A 117 8.11 -14.63 -4.41
N ARG A 118 8.41 -15.67 -3.63
CA ARG A 118 8.32 -17.08 -4.04
C ARG A 118 7.57 -17.91 -3.02
N THR A 119 7.79 -17.65 -1.75
CA THR A 119 7.21 -18.43 -0.66
C THR A 119 6.45 -17.57 0.34
N LEU A 120 5.80 -18.24 1.28
CA LEU A 120 5.08 -17.63 2.38
C LEU A 120 5.98 -16.73 3.22
N GLU A 121 7.23 -17.13 3.41
CA GLU A 121 8.24 -16.43 4.19
C GLU A 121 8.67 -15.11 3.55
N ASP A 122 8.53 -14.95 2.23
CA ASP A 122 8.85 -13.70 1.54
C ASP A 122 7.80 -12.58 1.81
N LEU A 123 6.63 -12.96 2.33
CA LEU A 123 5.52 -12.05 2.66
C LEU A 123 5.69 -11.38 4.04
N GLU A 124 6.84 -10.75 4.26
CA GLU A 124 7.08 -9.95 5.46
C GLU A 124 6.40 -8.57 5.41
N PRO A 125 6.05 -7.97 6.56
CA PRO A 125 5.52 -6.61 6.59
C PRO A 125 6.46 -5.61 5.89
N TRP A 126 5.88 -4.85 4.97
CA TRP A 126 6.52 -3.87 4.08
C TRP A 126 7.42 -4.45 2.97
N SER A 127 7.43 -5.77 2.76
CA SER A 127 8.25 -6.39 1.70
C SER A 127 7.72 -6.11 0.29
N CYS A 128 6.40 -6.07 0.12
CA CYS A 128 5.78 -5.95 -1.19
C CYS A 128 4.52 -5.10 -1.22
N THR A 129 4.19 -4.65 -2.42
CA THR A 129 2.94 -3.99 -2.75
C THR A 129 1.83 -5.00 -3.05
N VAL A 130 0.57 -4.55 -2.99
CA VAL A 130 -0.62 -5.34 -3.33
C VAL A 130 -0.53 -5.92 -4.75
N ASP A 131 -0.06 -5.11 -5.69
CA ASP A 131 0.12 -5.48 -7.09
C ASP A 131 1.24 -6.53 -7.28
N GLU A 132 2.33 -6.41 -6.53
CA GLU A 132 3.42 -7.38 -6.54
C GLU A 132 2.96 -8.73 -5.97
N ALA A 133 2.24 -8.74 -4.85
CA ALA A 133 1.69 -9.95 -4.27
C ALA A 133 0.66 -10.64 -5.20
N ALA A 134 -0.23 -9.85 -5.79
CA ALA A 134 -1.25 -10.36 -6.72
C ALA A 134 -0.63 -11.01 -7.96
N ARG A 135 0.48 -10.45 -8.48
CA ARG A 135 1.22 -11.02 -9.61
C ARG A 135 2.05 -12.25 -9.24
N ALA A 136 2.65 -12.26 -8.05
CA ALA A 136 3.50 -13.36 -7.60
C ALA A 136 2.70 -14.64 -7.28
N PHE A 137 1.48 -14.50 -6.78
CA PHE A 137 0.69 -15.62 -6.27
C PHE A 137 -0.71 -15.75 -6.93
N PRO A 138 -0.77 -16.03 -8.25
CA PRO A 138 -2.05 -16.27 -8.92
C PRO A 138 -2.67 -17.62 -8.52
N PRO A 139 -4.01 -17.73 -8.40
CA PRO A 139 -4.99 -16.65 -8.52
C PRO A 139 -5.12 -15.87 -7.21
N ALA A 140 -4.85 -14.56 -7.27
CA ALA A 140 -5.10 -13.65 -6.16
C ALA A 140 -6.55 -13.16 -6.19
N ARG A 141 -7.25 -13.22 -5.06
CA ARG A 141 -8.64 -12.78 -4.94
C ARG A 141 -8.74 -11.50 -4.10
N PRO A 142 -9.16 -10.37 -4.69
CA PRO A 142 -9.41 -9.15 -3.93
C PRO A 142 -10.44 -9.35 -2.83
N ARG A 143 -10.17 -8.75 -1.68
CA ARG A 143 -11.06 -8.69 -0.53
C ARG A 143 -11.17 -7.24 -0.10
N GLU A 144 -12.40 -6.77 0.07
CA GLU A 144 -12.64 -5.41 0.58
C GLU A 144 -12.03 -5.28 1.97
N GLY A 145 -11.25 -4.20 2.17
CA GLY A 145 -10.61 -3.94 3.45
C GLY A 145 -11.56 -3.35 4.47
N SER A 146 -11.21 -3.46 5.75
CA SER A 146 -12.02 -2.94 6.87
C SER A 146 -12.07 -1.41 7.00
N ALA A 147 -11.35 -0.67 6.15
CA ALA A 147 -11.31 0.80 6.16
C ALA A 147 -10.80 1.34 4.80
N PRO A 148 -10.99 2.64 4.46
CA PRO A 148 -10.69 3.22 3.14
C PRO A 148 -9.24 3.07 2.62
N THR A 149 -8.27 2.87 3.50
CA THR A 149 -6.84 2.69 3.12
C THR A 149 -6.35 1.27 3.31
N ARG A 150 -7.26 0.35 3.68
CA ARG A 150 -6.98 -1.06 3.94
C ARG A 150 -7.45 -1.86 2.74
N TRP A 151 -6.67 -2.86 2.36
CA TRP A 151 -7.00 -3.77 1.28
C TRP A 151 -6.64 -5.20 1.69
N GLY A 152 -7.41 -6.17 1.25
CA GLY A 152 -7.15 -7.59 1.47
C GLY A 152 -6.88 -8.33 0.16
N LEU A 153 -5.99 -9.31 0.20
CA LEU A 153 -5.85 -10.32 -0.85
C LEU A 153 -5.91 -11.71 -0.22
N ASP A 154 -6.79 -12.56 -0.71
CA ASP A 154 -6.69 -14.00 -0.45
C ASP A 154 -5.77 -14.61 -1.50
N LEU A 155 -4.73 -15.32 -1.03
CA LEU A 155 -3.68 -15.92 -1.85
C LEU A 155 -3.53 -17.40 -1.52
N THR A 156 -2.99 -18.15 -2.48
CA THR A 156 -2.48 -19.50 -2.26
C THR A 156 -0.97 -19.46 -2.47
N VAL A 157 -0.21 -19.81 -1.44
CA VAL A 157 1.25 -19.62 -1.41
C VAL A 157 1.91 -20.90 -0.91
N LEU A 158 3.06 -21.27 -1.48
CA LEU A 158 3.86 -22.37 -0.93
C LEU A 158 4.78 -21.83 0.17
N ASP A 159 4.99 -22.57 1.24
CA ASP A 159 6.08 -22.27 2.18
C ASP A 159 7.42 -22.79 1.66
N ALA A 160 8.49 -22.55 2.41
CA ALA A 160 9.84 -23.00 2.05
C ALA A 160 9.98 -24.53 1.98
N ALA A 161 9.08 -25.29 2.63
CA ALA A 161 9.03 -26.75 2.56
C ALA A 161 8.20 -27.26 1.36
N GLY A 162 7.55 -26.36 0.62
CA GLY A 162 6.67 -26.70 -0.50
C GLY A 162 5.25 -27.06 -0.08
N GLU A 163 4.86 -26.86 1.18
CA GLU A 163 3.49 -27.04 1.63
C GLU A 163 2.64 -25.84 1.20
N ARG A 164 1.42 -26.11 0.73
CA ARG A 164 0.50 -25.09 0.25
C ARG A 164 -0.28 -24.48 1.41
N HIS A 165 -0.35 -23.15 1.45
CA HIS A 165 -1.09 -22.38 2.43
C HIS A 165 -2.13 -21.50 1.75
N ALA A 166 -3.34 -21.49 2.32
CA ALA A 166 -4.34 -20.46 2.03
C ALA A 166 -4.13 -19.31 3.01
N VAL A 167 -3.84 -18.12 2.49
CA VAL A 167 -3.52 -16.94 3.31
C VAL A 167 -4.40 -15.76 2.96
N THR A 168 -4.72 -14.94 3.97
CA THR A 168 -5.28 -13.61 3.77
C THR A 168 -4.21 -12.60 4.12
N ALA A 169 -3.76 -11.83 3.12
CA ALA A 169 -2.80 -10.75 3.26
C ALA A 169 -3.52 -9.40 3.39
N GLU A 170 -3.14 -8.60 4.40
CA GLU A 170 -3.68 -7.27 4.61
C GLU A 170 -2.64 -6.19 4.29
N PHE A 171 -3.09 -5.18 3.54
CA PHE A 171 -2.28 -4.06 3.07
C PHE A 171 -2.82 -2.75 3.65
N CYS A 172 -1.92 -1.80 3.86
CA CYS A 172 -2.27 -0.42 4.17
C CYS A 172 -1.50 0.49 3.22
N TRP A 173 -2.20 1.42 2.56
CA TRP A 173 -1.63 2.22 1.47
C TRP A 173 -1.01 1.35 0.37
N GLY A 174 -1.60 0.19 0.08
CA GLY A 174 -1.08 -0.75 -0.92
C GLY A 174 0.19 -1.51 -0.51
N LEU A 175 0.74 -1.30 0.70
CA LEU A 175 1.94 -2.00 1.19
C LEU A 175 1.59 -3.05 2.24
N LEU A 176 2.17 -4.25 2.14
CA LEU A 176 1.85 -5.40 2.99
C LEU A 176 2.06 -5.07 4.47
N GLN A 177 1.07 -5.35 5.31
CA GLN A 177 1.16 -5.14 6.76
C GLN A 177 1.22 -6.42 7.54
N ARG A 178 0.42 -7.44 7.22
CA ARG A 178 0.37 -8.70 7.99
C ARG A 178 -0.41 -9.78 7.25
N LEU A 179 -0.27 -11.00 7.74
CA LEU A 179 -1.04 -12.18 7.33
C LEU A 179 -1.91 -12.63 8.52
N PRO A 180 -3.11 -12.04 8.75
CA PRO A 180 -3.97 -12.42 9.88
C PRO A 180 -4.45 -13.87 9.85
N LYS A 181 -4.45 -14.51 8.69
CA LYS A 181 -4.87 -15.89 8.51
C LYS A 181 -3.89 -16.60 7.60
N THR A 182 -3.32 -17.68 8.11
CA THR A 182 -2.50 -18.63 7.38
C THR A 182 -2.96 -20.01 7.81
N ILE A 183 -3.45 -20.80 6.87
CA ILE A 183 -3.91 -22.17 7.14
C ILE A 183 -3.36 -23.07 6.04
N PRO A 184 -2.84 -24.26 6.37
CA PRO A 184 -2.56 -25.29 5.39
C PRO A 184 -3.75 -25.46 4.45
N ALA A 185 -3.50 -25.34 3.15
CA ALA A 185 -4.51 -25.63 2.15
C ALA A 185 -4.73 -27.14 2.21
N ARG A 186 -5.89 -27.55 2.74
CA ARG A 186 -6.27 -28.96 2.66
C ARG A 186 -6.23 -29.35 1.18
N ASP A 187 -5.44 -30.36 0.86
CA ASP A 187 -5.49 -30.96 -0.46
C ASP A 187 -6.96 -31.25 -0.76
N ALA A 188 -7.47 -30.69 -1.86
CA ALA A 188 -8.69 -31.19 -2.45
C ALA A 188 -8.35 -32.62 -2.88
N GLY A 189 -8.57 -33.56 -1.96
CA GLY A 189 -8.32 -34.97 -2.18
C GLY A 189 -8.97 -35.36 -3.49
N GLY A 190 -8.15 -35.81 -4.43
CA GLY A 190 -8.60 -36.32 -5.71
C GLY A 190 -9.69 -37.36 -5.46
N VAL A 191 -10.89 -37.06 -5.92
CA VAL A 191 -11.88 -38.10 -6.20
C VAL A 191 -11.29 -38.88 -7.36
N ARG A 192 -10.90 -40.13 -7.08
CA ARG A 192 -10.59 -41.14 -8.10
C ARG A 192 -11.82 -41.45 -8.94
#